data_AF-A0A3N5QJY3-F1
#
_entry.id   AF-A0A3N5QJY3-F1
#
_cell.length_a   1.000
_cell.length_b   1.000
_cell.length_c   1.000
_cell.angle_alpha   90.00
_cell.angle_beta   90.00
_cell.angle_gamma   90.00
#
_symmetry.space_group_name_H-M   'P 1'
#
loop_
_entity.id
_entity.type
_entity.pdbx_description
1 polymer ?
#
loop_
_entity_poly.entity_id
_entity_poly.type
_entity_poly.pdbx_seq_one_letter_code
_entity_poly.pdbx_strand_id
1 'polypeptide(L)'
;MQRIGRRLKKTASYSFILTFTWVGFASAISFMEAPVKFSAPSLSLEVGLDIGRTVFSALNKVESGLAILLLISFIISGVDKKIIFTFSIAAIILLLQTFWLLPSLSERAEIIIRGDVPPDSSDHILYIIFESIKIIILFLLGIFQINHFTKSLIRKPLN
;
A
#
# COMPACT_ATOMS: atom_id res chain seq x y z
N MET A 1 16.88 29.70 -9.56
CA MET A 1 16.23 28.44 -10.02
C MET A 1 17.06 27.18 -9.73
N GLN A 2 18.37 27.12 -10.00
CA GLN A 2 19.18 25.89 -9.79
C GLN A 2 19.23 25.35 -8.33
N ARG A 3 19.24 26.22 -7.30
CA ARG A 3 19.23 25.79 -5.89
C ARG A 3 17.93 25.10 -5.46
N ILE A 4 16.79 25.53 -5.99
CA ILE A 4 15.46 24.96 -5.69
C ILE A 4 15.35 23.54 -6.28
N GLY A 5 15.74 23.37 -7.55
CA GLY A 5 15.76 22.05 -8.20
C GLY A 5 16.65 21.03 -7.48
N ARG A 6 17.82 21.46 -6.96
CA ARG A 6 18.69 20.58 -6.17
C ARG A 6 18.09 20.16 -4.83
N ARG A 7 17.38 21.06 -4.13
CA ARG A 7 16.69 20.74 -2.87
C ARG A 7 15.54 19.77 -3.11
N LEU A 8 14.73 19.98 -4.15
CA LEU A 8 13.62 19.09 -4.50
C LEU A 8 14.10 17.67 -4.84
N LYS A 9 15.16 17.52 -5.65
CA LYS A 9 15.75 16.21 -5.93
C LYS A 9 16.26 15.51 -4.67
N LYS A 10 16.86 16.26 -3.74
CA LYS A 10 17.32 15.70 -2.46
C LYS A 10 16.15 15.22 -1.62
N THR A 11 15.08 16.01 -1.50
CA THR A 11 13.89 15.58 -0.73
C THR A 11 13.23 14.35 -1.36
N ALA A 12 13.06 14.35 -2.69
CA ALA A 12 12.48 13.22 -3.42
C ALA A 12 13.30 11.92 -3.30
N SER A 13 14.61 12.03 -3.01
CA SER A 13 15.47 10.87 -2.78
C SER A 13 15.17 10.12 -1.46
N TYR A 14 14.40 10.72 -0.54
CA TYR A 14 13.90 10.07 0.67
C TYR A 14 12.57 9.33 0.46
N SER A 15 12.25 8.95 -0.78
CA SER A 15 11.02 8.24 -1.14
C SER A 15 10.79 6.94 -0.37
N PHE A 16 11.85 6.30 0.17
CA PHE A 16 11.73 5.13 1.05
C PHE A 16 10.89 5.38 2.30
N ILE A 17 10.81 6.63 2.80
CA ILE A 17 9.94 6.98 3.93
C ILE A 17 8.48 6.72 3.56
N LEU A 18 8.06 7.13 2.37
CA LEU A 18 6.69 6.91 1.89
C LEU A 18 6.41 5.41 1.73
N THR A 19 7.38 4.65 1.22
CA THR A 19 7.25 3.21 1.05
C THR A 19 7.11 2.46 2.38
N PHE A 20 7.92 2.77 3.39
CA PHE A 20 7.79 2.13 4.71
C PHE A 20 6.55 2.60 5.47
N THR A 21 6.11 3.85 5.29
CA THR A 21 4.81 4.31 5.78
C THR A 21 3.68 3.49 5.16
N TRP A 22 3.73 3.23 3.86
CA TRP A 22 2.75 2.37 3.18
C TRP A 22 2.75 0.95 3.75
N VAL A 23 3.93 0.32 3.90
CA VAL A 23 4.05 -0.99 4.57
C VAL A 23 3.42 -0.96 5.96
N GLY A 24 3.67 0.10 6.74
CA GLY A 24 3.11 0.26 8.07
C GLY A 24 1.57 0.32 8.08
N PHE A 25 0.96 1.14 7.22
CA PHE A 25 -0.50 1.21 7.09
C PHE A 25 -1.11 -0.14 6.67
N ALA A 26 -0.56 -0.76 5.63
CA ALA A 26 -1.05 -2.06 5.14
C ALA A 26 -0.92 -3.15 6.22
N SER A 27 0.22 -3.22 6.90
CA SER A 27 0.45 -4.22 7.97
C SER A 27 -0.48 -3.99 9.17
N ALA A 28 -0.60 -2.74 9.62
CA ALA A 28 -1.40 -2.40 10.79
C ALA A 28 -2.90 -2.61 10.55
N ILE A 29 -3.41 -2.28 9.37
CA ILE A 29 -4.83 -2.46 9.07
C ILE A 29 -5.14 -3.91 8.69
N SER A 30 -4.44 -4.46 7.68
CA SER A 30 -4.79 -5.75 7.09
C SER A 30 -4.47 -6.95 7.98
N PHE A 31 -3.39 -6.88 8.77
CA PHE A 31 -2.92 -8.04 9.57
C PHE A 31 -3.07 -7.87 11.08
N MET A 32 -3.31 -6.65 11.57
CA MET A 32 -3.52 -6.40 13.00
C MET A 32 -4.95 -5.95 13.29
N GLU A 33 -5.40 -4.81 12.77
CA GLU A 33 -6.76 -4.29 13.04
C GLU A 33 -7.85 -5.26 12.59
N ALA A 34 -7.79 -5.70 11.33
CA ALA A 34 -8.88 -6.46 10.73
C ALA A 34 -9.12 -7.81 11.44
N PRO A 35 -8.11 -8.62 11.80
CA PRO A 35 -8.34 -9.85 12.57
C PRO A 35 -8.68 -9.59 14.04
N VAL A 36 -7.98 -8.65 14.70
CA VAL A 36 -8.11 -8.44 16.15
C VAL A 36 -9.49 -7.91 16.53
N LYS A 37 -10.11 -7.06 15.70
CA LYS A 37 -11.45 -6.52 16.04
C LYS A 37 -12.52 -7.61 16.18
N PHE A 38 -12.44 -8.67 15.39
CA PHE A 38 -13.38 -9.81 15.47
C PHE A 38 -13.13 -10.71 16.69
N SER A 39 -12.05 -10.47 17.45
CA SER A 39 -11.83 -11.12 18.75
C SER A 39 -12.57 -10.42 19.90
N ALA A 40 -13.18 -9.26 19.68
CA ALA A 40 -13.93 -8.54 20.69
C ALA A 40 -15.30 -9.20 20.95
N PRO A 41 -15.62 -9.61 22.19
CA PRO A 41 -16.81 -10.42 22.47
C PRO A 41 -18.13 -9.67 22.28
N SER A 42 -18.09 -8.33 22.31
CA SER A 42 -19.27 -7.47 22.12
C SER A 42 -19.52 -7.08 20.67
N LEU A 43 -18.63 -7.45 19.74
CA LEU A 43 -18.75 -7.05 18.34
C LEU A 43 -19.55 -8.08 17.56
N SER A 44 -20.68 -7.67 16.98
CA SER A 44 -21.41 -8.51 16.04
C SER A 44 -20.69 -8.56 14.68
N LEU A 45 -20.94 -9.61 13.91
CA LEU A 45 -20.31 -9.78 12.60
C LEU A 45 -20.68 -8.64 11.64
N GLU A 46 -21.93 -8.23 11.62
CA GLU A 46 -22.48 -7.21 10.72
C GLU A 46 -21.82 -5.85 11.00
N VAL A 47 -21.71 -5.49 12.29
CA VAL A 47 -21.01 -4.26 12.71
C VAL A 47 -19.53 -4.33 12.36
N GLY A 48 -18.87 -5.49 12.57
CA GLY A 48 -17.47 -5.66 12.21
C GLY A 48 -17.19 -5.58 10.70
N LEU A 49 -18.10 -6.10 9.87
CA LEU A 49 -18.04 -5.99 8.42
C LEU A 49 -18.29 -4.55 7.95
N ASP A 50 -19.23 -3.83 8.58
CA ASP A 50 -19.51 -2.43 8.30
C ASP A 50 -18.31 -1.51 8.59
N ILE A 51 -17.69 -1.71 9.74
CA ILE A 51 -16.42 -1.06 10.09
C ILE A 51 -15.34 -1.45 9.06
N GLY A 52 -15.26 -2.74 8.73
CA GLY A 52 -14.33 -3.28 7.74
C GLY A 52 -14.39 -2.55 6.40
N ARG A 53 -15.53 -2.53 5.72
CA ARG A 53 -15.68 -1.84 4.41
C ARG A 53 -15.28 -0.37 4.48
N THR A 54 -15.59 0.30 5.58
CA THR A 54 -15.27 1.72 5.79
C THR A 54 -13.77 1.95 5.94
N VAL A 55 -13.12 1.16 6.82
CA VAL A 55 -11.68 1.25 7.08
C VAL A 55 -10.86 0.85 5.85
N PHE A 56 -11.23 -0.22 5.15
CA PHE A 56 -10.53 -0.65 3.93
C PHE A 56 -10.71 0.34 2.77
N SER A 57 -11.86 1.00 2.65
CA SER A 57 -12.05 2.10 1.70
C SER A 57 -11.13 3.29 2.02
N ALA A 58 -10.97 3.63 3.30
CA ALA A 58 -10.04 4.66 3.73
C ALA A 58 -8.57 4.26 3.50
N LEU A 59 -8.20 3.01 3.84
CA LEU A 59 -6.88 2.46 3.56
C LEU A 59 -6.57 2.57 2.06
N ASN A 60 -7.46 2.12 1.18
CA ASN A 60 -7.23 2.15 -0.26
C ASN A 60 -6.95 3.57 -0.79
N LYS A 61 -7.60 4.60 -0.24
CA LYS A 61 -7.33 6.01 -0.56
C LYS A 61 -5.93 6.43 -0.10
N VAL A 62 -5.53 6.03 1.11
CA VAL A 62 -4.18 6.28 1.64
C VAL A 62 -3.12 5.60 0.77
N GLU A 63 -3.32 4.32 0.43
CA GLU A 63 -2.42 3.56 -0.44
C GLU A 63 -2.29 4.19 -1.82
N SER A 64 -3.42 4.59 -2.43
CA SER A 64 -3.44 5.30 -3.71
C SER A 64 -2.69 6.64 -3.64
N GLY A 65 -2.89 7.40 -2.56
CA GLY A 65 -2.16 8.64 -2.32
C GLY A 65 -0.65 8.42 -2.20
N LEU A 66 -0.23 7.41 -1.44
CA LEU A 66 1.18 7.04 -1.29
C LEU A 66 1.79 6.57 -2.61
N ALA A 67 1.05 5.79 -3.41
CA ALA A 67 1.47 5.35 -4.75
C ALA A 67 1.73 6.56 -5.68
N ILE A 68 0.82 7.53 -5.69
CA ILE A 68 0.96 8.75 -6.49
C ILE A 68 2.17 9.58 -6.02
N LEU A 69 2.34 9.77 -4.72
CA LEU A 69 3.47 10.52 -4.17
C LEU A 69 4.82 9.85 -4.47
N LEU A 70 4.87 8.51 -4.45
CA LEU A 70 6.04 7.74 -4.87
C LEU A 70 6.34 7.92 -6.35
N LEU A 71 5.33 7.83 -7.21
CA LEU A 71 5.49 8.04 -8.66
C LEU A 71 6.06 9.44 -8.95
N ILE A 72 5.50 10.48 -8.32
CA ILE A 72 6.01 11.86 -8.43
C ILE A 72 7.46 11.95 -7.94
N SER A 73 7.77 11.31 -6.81
CA SER A 73 9.13 11.31 -6.25
C SER A 73 10.14 10.64 -7.19
N PHE A 74 9.74 9.56 -7.88
CA PHE A 74 10.57 8.86 -8.86
C PHE A 74 10.83 9.71 -10.11
N ILE A 75 9.81 10.41 -10.61
CA ILE A 75 9.95 11.33 -11.74
C ILE A 75 10.93 12.47 -11.41
N ILE A 76 10.82 13.04 -10.20
CA ILE A 76 11.67 14.17 -9.77
C ILE A 76 13.12 13.74 -9.53
N SER A 77 13.32 12.65 -8.76
CA SER A 77 14.65 12.24 -8.30
C SER A 77 15.45 11.47 -9.36
N GLY A 78 14.79 10.76 -10.26
CA GLY A 78 15.42 9.81 -11.16
C GLY A 78 15.89 8.58 -10.39
N VAL A 79 15.14 7.49 -10.51
CA VAL A 79 15.47 6.19 -9.88
C VAL A 79 15.88 5.17 -10.95
N ASP A 80 16.53 4.09 -10.53
CA ASP A 80 16.92 3.03 -11.44
C ASP A 80 15.72 2.20 -11.94
N LYS A 81 15.92 1.46 -13.04
CA LYS A 81 14.88 0.60 -13.64
C LYS A 81 14.37 -0.46 -12.66
N LYS A 82 15.20 -0.88 -11.71
CA LYS A 82 14.86 -1.91 -10.71
C LYS A 82 13.82 -1.40 -9.73
N ILE A 83 13.95 -0.16 -9.24
CA ILE A 83 12.95 0.51 -8.40
C ILE A 83 11.64 0.67 -9.17
N ILE A 84 11.69 1.15 -10.42
CA ILE A 84 10.49 1.33 -11.25
C ILE A 84 9.76 -0.01 -11.42
N PHE A 85 10.47 -1.06 -11.83
CA PHE A 85 9.90 -2.38 -12.03
C PHE A 85 9.24 -2.94 -10.75
N THR A 86 9.93 -2.84 -9.61
CA THR A 86 9.41 -3.32 -8.32
C THR A 86 8.16 -2.55 -7.90
N PHE A 87 8.16 -1.23 -8.06
CA PHE A 87 6.99 -0.39 -7.81
C PHE A 87 5.81 -0.72 -8.74
N SER A 88 6.06 -0.96 -10.02
CA SER A 88 5.01 -1.31 -10.99
C SER A 88 4.26 -2.57 -10.57
N ILE A 89 4.95 -3.58 -10.01
CA ILE A 89 4.27 -4.79 -9.52
C ILE A 89 3.36 -4.45 -8.32
N ALA A 90 3.85 -3.69 -7.34
CA ALA A 90 3.03 -3.27 -6.20
C ALA A 90 1.82 -2.42 -6.65
N ALA A 91 2.01 -1.53 -7.62
CA ALA A 91 0.95 -0.70 -8.18
C ALA A 91 -0.10 -1.55 -8.91
N ILE A 92 0.30 -2.56 -9.69
CA ILE A 92 -0.64 -3.49 -10.34
C ILE A 92 -1.47 -4.24 -9.30
N ILE A 93 -0.85 -4.71 -8.22
CA ILE A 93 -1.58 -5.38 -7.13
C ILE A 93 -2.60 -4.42 -6.49
N LEU A 94 -2.19 -3.17 -6.19
CA LEU A 94 -3.09 -2.16 -5.66
C LEU A 94 -4.29 -1.90 -6.60
N LEU A 95 -4.05 -1.84 -7.93
CA LEU A 95 -5.11 -1.64 -8.91
C LEU A 95 -6.09 -2.83 -8.92
N LEU A 96 -5.58 -4.07 -8.89
CA LEU A 96 -6.43 -5.27 -8.79
C LEU A 96 -7.23 -5.27 -7.49
N GLN A 97 -6.63 -4.87 -6.38
CA GLN A 97 -7.35 -4.74 -5.11
C GLN A 97 -8.42 -3.64 -5.17
N THR A 98 -8.09 -2.47 -5.73
CA THR A 98 -8.99 -1.31 -5.82
C THR A 98 -10.20 -1.59 -6.69
N PHE A 99 -9.98 -2.14 -7.89
CA PHE A 99 -11.02 -2.20 -8.92
C PHE A 99 -11.73 -3.54 -9.00
N TRP A 100 -11.22 -4.57 -8.31
CA TRP A 100 -11.83 -5.89 -8.33
C TRP A 100 -12.09 -6.44 -6.93
N LEU A 101 -11.05 -6.68 -6.12
CA LEU A 101 -11.23 -7.41 -4.86
C LEU A 101 -12.01 -6.60 -3.82
N LEU A 102 -11.70 -5.33 -3.61
CA LEU A 102 -12.39 -4.49 -2.61
C LEU A 102 -13.87 -4.26 -2.95
N PRO A 103 -14.26 -3.96 -4.20
CA PRO A 103 -15.67 -3.91 -4.59
C PRO A 103 -16.40 -5.23 -4.34
N SER A 104 -15.82 -6.36 -4.77
CA SER A 104 -16.42 -7.69 -4.57
C SER A 104 -16.63 -8.00 -3.07
N LEU A 105 -15.60 -7.74 -2.26
CA LEU A 105 -15.66 -7.94 -0.81
C LEU A 105 -16.68 -7.03 -0.13
N SER A 106 -16.83 -5.79 -0.62
CA SER A 106 -17.80 -4.83 -0.07
C SER A 106 -19.23 -5.24 -0.39
N GLU A 107 -19.51 -5.69 -1.62
CA GLU A 107 -20.81 -6.24 -2.00
C GLU A 107 -21.16 -7.47 -1.15
N ARG A 108 -20.20 -8.38 -0.99
CA ARG A 108 -20.37 -9.56 -0.13
C ARG A 108 -20.67 -9.19 1.32
N ALA A 109 -19.99 -8.17 1.86
CA ALA A 109 -20.23 -7.67 3.21
C ALA A 109 -21.64 -7.07 3.33
N GLU A 110 -22.12 -6.33 2.33
CA GLU A 110 -23.46 -5.75 2.33
C GLU A 110 -24.56 -6.81 2.32
N ILE A 111 -24.39 -7.91 1.58
CA ILE A 111 -25.32 -9.04 1.59
C ILE A 111 -25.45 -9.62 3.01
N ILE A 112 -24.31 -9.87 3.68
CA ILE A 112 -24.30 -10.39 5.06
C ILE A 112 -24.96 -9.40 6.03
N ILE A 113 -24.67 -8.09 5.90
CA ILE A 113 -25.24 -7.04 6.76
C ILE A 113 -26.77 -6.98 6.63
N ARG A 114 -27.33 -7.34 5.47
CA ARG A 114 -28.80 -7.42 5.26
C ARG A 114 -29.42 -8.70 5.81
N GLY A 115 -28.62 -9.65 6.30
CA GLY A 115 -29.06 -10.94 6.80
C GLY A 115 -29.16 -12.03 5.73
N ASP A 116 -28.67 -11.76 4.51
CA ASP A 116 -28.69 -12.70 3.40
C ASP A 116 -27.40 -13.54 3.34
N VAL A 117 -27.44 -14.66 2.61
CA VAL A 117 -26.28 -15.55 2.40
C VAL A 117 -25.63 -15.23 1.05
N PRO A 118 -24.38 -14.73 1.01
CA PRO A 118 -23.70 -14.47 -0.24
C PRO A 118 -23.25 -15.75 -0.93
N PRO A 119 -23.05 -15.73 -2.27
CA PRO A 119 -22.46 -16.86 -2.98
C PRO A 119 -21.04 -17.17 -2.47
N ASP A 120 -20.64 -18.42 -2.68
CA ASP A 120 -19.28 -18.87 -2.38
C ASP A 120 -18.26 -18.09 -3.22
N SER A 121 -17.21 -17.61 -2.55
CA SER A 121 -16.13 -16.85 -3.18
C SER A 121 -14.82 -17.06 -2.43
N SER A 122 -13.72 -17.06 -3.18
CA SER A 122 -12.35 -17.08 -2.64
C SER A 122 -11.73 -15.69 -2.55
N ASP A 123 -12.49 -14.62 -2.82
CA ASP A 123 -11.97 -13.25 -2.93
C ASP A 123 -11.30 -12.77 -1.64
N HIS A 124 -11.78 -13.22 -0.48
CA HIS A 124 -11.16 -12.87 0.80
C HIS A 124 -9.76 -13.48 0.92
N ILE A 125 -9.59 -14.75 0.52
CA ILE A 125 -8.29 -15.43 0.52
C ILE A 125 -7.37 -14.80 -0.54
N LEU A 126 -7.88 -14.51 -1.73
CA LEU A 126 -7.13 -13.82 -2.79
C LEU A 126 -6.65 -12.44 -2.33
N TYR A 127 -7.49 -11.69 -1.63
CA TYR A 127 -7.11 -10.41 -1.04
C TYR A 127 -5.97 -10.55 -0.04
N ILE A 128 -6.03 -11.52 0.88
CA ILE A 128 -4.94 -11.80 1.83
C ILE A 128 -3.64 -12.11 1.10
N ILE A 129 -3.68 -13.00 0.09
CA ILE A 129 -2.49 -13.38 -0.69
C ILE A 129 -1.90 -12.15 -1.39
N PHE A 130 -2.73 -11.36 -2.06
CA PHE A 130 -2.29 -10.16 -2.78
C PHE A 130 -1.70 -9.12 -1.82
N GLU A 131 -2.33 -8.94 -0.66
CA GLU A 131 -1.85 -8.03 0.37
C GLU A 131 -0.48 -8.46 0.92
N SER A 132 -0.31 -9.74 1.26
CA SER A 132 0.96 -10.28 1.72
C SER A 132 2.06 -10.10 0.67
N ILE A 133 1.79 -10.43 -0.60
CA ILE A 133 2.74 -10.25 -1.70
C ILE A 133 3.10 -8.76 -1.87
N LYS A 134 2.10 -7.86 -1.85
CA LYS A 134 2.31 -6.42 -1.97
C LYS A 134 3.21 -5.89 -0.85
N ILE A 135 2.98 -6.30 0.40
CA ILE A 135 3.83 -5.90 1.53
C ILE A 135 5.28 -6.34 1.34
N ILE A 136 5.52 -7.60 0.93
CA ILE A 136 6.87 -8.11 0.66
C ILE A 136 7.55 -7.27 -0.44
N ILE A 137 6.83 -7.00 -1.54
CA ILE A 137 7.34 -6.20 -2.65
C ILE A 137 7.64 -4.76 -2.21
N LEU A 138 6.76 -4.13 -1.43
CA LEU A 138 6.99 -2.79 -0.90
C LEU A 138 8.19 -2.76 0.05
N PHE A 139 8.40 -3.79 0.86
CA PHE A 139 9.58 -3.90 1.72
C PHE A 139 10.88 -3.98 0.89
N LEU A 140 10.88 -4.81 -0.17
CA LEU A 140 12.01 -4.90 -1.10
C LEU A 140 12.24 -3.59 -1.86
N LEU A 141 11.17 -2.90 -2.27
CA LEU A 141 11.23 -1.57 -2.89
C LEU A 141 11.92 -0.56 -1.96
N GLY A 142 11.55 -0.55 -0.68
CA GLY A 142 12.18 0.27 0.37
C GLY A 142 13.69 0.04 0.46
N ILE A 143 14.11 -1.23 0.48
CA ILE A 143 15.53 -1.61 0.50
C ILE A 143 16.24 -1.12 -0.77
N PHE A 144 15.64 -1.28 -1.95
CA PHE A 144 16.24 -0.79 -3.20
C PHE A 144 16.36 0.73 -3.25
N GLN A 145 15.36 1.46 -2.75
CA GLN A 145 15.41 2.92 -2.62
C GLN A 145 16.54 3.37 -1.68
N ILE A 146 16.70 2.73 -0.51
CA ILE A 146 17.81 3.02 0.42
C ILE A 146 19.16 2.79 -0.28
N ASN A 147 19.32 1.66 -0.96
CA ASN A 147 20.56 1.35 -1.67
C ASN A 147 20.88 2.35 -2.78
N HIS A 148 19.87 2.79 -3.54
CA HIS A 148 19.99 3.84 -4.55
C HIS A 148 20.39 5.18 -3.92
N PHE A 149 19.75 5.56 -2.82
CA PHE A 149 20.08 6.76 -2.06
C PHE A 149 21.53 6.74 -1.56
N THR A 150 21.96 5.66 -0.90
CA THR A 150 23.33 5.53 -0.37
C THR A 150 24.39 5.61 -1.47
N LYS A 151 24.17 4.94 -2.61
CA LYS A 151 25.07 5.04 -3.77
C LYS A 151 25.18 6.47 -4.31
N SER A 152 24.09 7.24 -4.26
CA SER A 152 24.09 8.64 -4.69
C SER A 152 24.91 9.57 -3.78
N LEU A 153 25.06 9.19 -2.50
CA LEU A 153 25.91 9.93 -1.54
C LEU A 153 27.38 9.63 -1.77
N ILE A 154 27.74 8.36 -1.98
CA ILE A 154 29.15 7.92 -2.14
C ILE A 154 29.75 8.42 -3.46
N ARG A 155 28.95 8.53 -4.54
CA ARG A 155 29.42 8.97 -5.85
C ARG A 155 29.65 10.48 -5.99
N LYS A 156 29.33 11.29 -4.97
CA LYS A 156 29.70 12.72 -5.00
C LYS A 156 31.18 12.84 -4.64
N PRO A 157 32.04 13.39 -5.52
CA PRO A 157 33.41 13.70 -5.12
C PRO A 157 33.37 14.64 -3.91
N LEU A 158 34.25 14.39 -2.95
CA LEU A 158 34.55 15.31 -1.85
C LEU A 158 35.05 16.60 -2.50
N ASN A 159 34.17 17.60 -2.61
CA ASN A 159 34.54 18.98 -2.90
C ASN A 159 34.69 19.71 -1.58
#